data_AF-A0A7C7WNT9-F1
#
_entry.id   AF-A0A7C7WNT9-F1
#
_cell.length_a   1.000
_cell.length_b   1.000
_cell.length_c   1.000
_cell.angle_alpha   90.00
_cell.angle_beta   90.00
_cell.angle_gamma   90.00
#
_symmetry.space_group_name_H-M   'P 1'
#
loop_
_entity.id
_entity.type
_entity.pdbx_description
1 polymer ?
#
loop_
_entity_poly.entity_id
_entity_poly.type
_entity_poly.pdbx_seq_one_letter_code
_entity_poly.pdbx_strand_id
1 'polypeptide(L)'
;MAVVRPFRALRPEPHAAAAVAAVPYDVVNTEEARALAGGAPLSFLHVTRPEIDLDPNVDAHDASVYDTARTNLARLRETAPLVVETQPALYVYRLKDGDHTQVGVAACFSLDEYDNGTIKKHERTRPDKEDDRTRHMVTIEAQTGVVFDRVSQRLADAGATMDDVVKINTYIVDFQPDDDMRPFSQGRASVFGEQPPSSTLVGIDRLVSD
;
A
#
# COMPACT_ATOMS: atom_id res chain seq x y z
N MET A 1 11.80 19.61 5.70
CA MET A 1 11.95 18.31 5.01
C MET A 1 11.47 17.23 5.97
N ALA A 2 10.51 16.38 5.57
CA ALA A 2 9.95 15.37 6.47
C ALA A 2 10.97 14.26 6.76
N VAL A 3 11.09 13.84 8.03
CA VAL A 3 11.95 12.75 8.48
C VAL A 3 11.43 11.41 7.97
N VAL A 4 12.35 10.55 7.52
CA VAL A 4 12.08 9.15 7.15
C VAL A 4 12.92 8.27 8.05
N ARG A 5 12.34 7.21 8.62
CA ARG A 5 13.06 6.23 9.44
C ARG A 5 12.89 4.82 8.89
N PRO A 6 13.99 4.05 8.76
CA PRO A 6 13.90 2.62 8.47
C PRO A 6 13.34 1.85 9.67
N PHE A 7 12.74 0.69 9.41
CA PHE A 7 12.18 -0.18 10.45
C PHE A 7 12.48 -1.66 10.16
N ARG A 8 12.26 -2.53 11.14
CA ARG A 8 12.36 -3.98 10.95
C ARG A 8 10.98 -4.53 10.61
N ALA A 9 10.73 -4.82 9.34
CA ALA A 9 9.48 -5.46 8.94
C ALA A 9 9.39 -6.91 9.46
N LEU A 10 8.20 -7.29 9.91
CA LEU A 10 7.73 -8.67 9.90
C LEU A 10 7.14 -8.92 8.50
N ARG A 11 7.64 -9.92 7.78
CA ARG A 11 7.16 -10.27 6.44
C ARG A 11 7.18 -11.79 6.22
N PRO A 12 6.37 -12.34 5.30
CA PRO A 12 6.54 -13.72 4.88
C PRO A 12 7.91 -13.97 4.23
N GLU A 13 8.34 -15.23 4.26
CA GLU A 13 9.36 -15.72 3.33
C GLU A 13 8.85 -15.67 1.87
N PRO A 14 9.75 -15.52 0.87
CA PRO A 14 9.35 -15.40 -0.53
C PRO A 14 8.45 -16.54 -1.04
N HIS A 15 8.64 -17.76 -0.51
CA HIS A 15 7.89 -18.94 -0.92
C HIS A 15 6.44 -18.97 -0.39
N ALA A 16 6.15 -18.24 0.71
CA ALA A 16 4.83 -18.15 1.32
C ALA A 16 4.14 -16.80 1.06
N ALA A 17 4.84 -15.82 0.49
CA ALA A 17 4.33 -14.47 0.28
C ALA A 17 3.00 -14.43 -0.48
N ALA A 18 2.82 -15.29 -1.49
CA ALA A 18 1.56 -15.38 -2.25
C ALA A 18 0.39 -16.01 -1.47
N ALA A 19 0.67 -16.83 -0.44
CA ALA A 19 -0.36 -17.43 0.42
C ALA A 19 -0.76 -16.51 1.59
N VAL A 20 0.11 -15.57 1.96
CA VAL A 20 -0.14 -14.56 3.00
C VAL A 20 -0.74 -13.28 2.41
N ALA A 21 -0.35 -12.89 1.19
CA ALA A 21 -0.83 -11.66 0.56
C ALA A 21 -2.36 -11.58 0.46
N ALA A 22 -2.89 -10.37 0.65
CA ALA A 22 -4.30 -10.05 0.55
C ALA A 22 -4.49 -8.79 -0.30
N VAL A 23 -5.70 -8.59 -0.81
CA VAL A 23 -6.15 -7.28 -1.32
C VAL A 23 -6.24 -6.26 -0.17
N PRO A 24 -6.22 -4.94 -0.47
CA PRO A 24 -6.56 -3.92 0.51
C PRO A 24 -7.92 -4.19 1.18
N TYR A 25 -8.05 -3.79 2.44
CA TYR A 25 -9.20 -4.13 3.29
C TYR A 25 -10.46 -3.32 2.94
N ASP A 26 -10.27 -2.21 2.22
CA ASP A 26 -11.26 -1.22 1.81
C ASP A 26 -11.84 -1.48 0.41
N VAL A 27 -11.14 -2.24 -0.46
CA VAL A 27 -11.58 -2.54 -1.83
C VAL A 27 -12.47 -3.78 -1.98
N VAL A 28 -12.95 -4.35 -0.87
CA VAL A 28 -13.84 -5.51 -0.81
C VAL A 28 -14.90 -5.36 0.28
N ASN A 29 -16.05 -6.03 0.14
CA ASN A 29 -17.05 -6.19 1.20
C ASN A 29 -16.80 -7.47 2.03
N THR A 30 -17.56 -7.70 3.11
CA THR A 30 -17.37 -8.85 4.02
C THR A 30 -17.67 -10.20 3.37
N GLU A 31 -18.62 -10.28 2.43
CA GLU A 31 -18.93 -11.51 1.71
C GLU A 31 -17.82 -11.85 0.70
N GLU A 32 -17.33 -10.84 -0.02
CA GLU A 32 -16.16 -10.96 -0.92
C GLU A 32 -14.89 -11.36 -0.15
N ALA A 33 -14.60 -10.71 0.98
CA ALA A 33 -13.45 -11.04 1.81
C ALA A 33 -13.54 -12.48 2.37
N ARG A 34 -14.74 -12.92 2.79
CA ARG A 34 -14.99 -14.29 3.25
C ARG A 34 -14.85 -15.32 2.13
N ALA A 35 -15.27 -14.98 0.90
CA ALA A 35 -15.07 -15.82 -0.28
C ALA A 35 -13.58 -15.92 -0.68
N LEU A 36 -12.84 -14.81 -0.65
CA LEU A 36 -11.41 -14.75 -0.97
C LEU A 36 -10.52 -15.44 0.07
N ALA A 37 -10.90 -15.42 1.35
CA ALA A 37 -10.25 -16.18 2.42
C ALA A 37 -10.69 -17.66 2.47
N GLY A 38 -11.75 -18.03 1.75
CA GLY A 38 -12.36 -19.37 1.76
C GLY A 38 -11.38 -20.47 1.35
N GLY A 39 -10.87 -21.22 2.35
CA GLY A 39 -9.86 -22.26 2.13
C GLY A 39 -8.41 -21.75 2.01
N ALA A 40 -8.17 -20.46 2.27
CA ALA A 40 -6.85 -19.81 2.23
C ALA A 40 -6.40 -19.39 3.64
N PRO A 41 -6.10 -20.32 4.57
CA PRO A 41 -5.98 -20.05 6.01
C PRO A 41 -4.80 -19.15 6.42
N LEU A 42 -3.87 -18.85 5.49
CA LEU A 42 -2.77 -17.90 5.71
C LEU A 42 -3.07 -16.48 5.21
N SER A 43 -4.20 -16.27 4.52
CA SER A 43 -4.58 -14.98 3.92
C SER A 43 -4.63 -13.88 4.97
N PHE A 44 -3.99 -12.75 4.70
CA PHE A 44 -4.00 -11.60 5.61
C PHE A 44 -5.39 -10.96 5.78
N LEU A 45 -6.39 -11.35 4.97
CA LEU A 45 -7.80 -10.98 5.20
C LEU A 45 -8.30 -11.45 6.57
N HIS A 46 -7.84 -12.59 7.08
CA HIS A 46 -8.16 -13.03 8.45
C HIS A 46 -7.67 -12.02 9.52
N VAL A 47 -6.68 -11.18 9.20
CA VAL A 47 -6.15 -10.14 10.09
C VAL A 47 -6.79 -8.77 9.80
N THR A 48 -6.95 -8.38 8.53
CA THR A 48 -7.43 -7.04 8.13
C THR A 48 -8.93 -6.93 7.93
N ARG A 49 -9.63 -8.06 7.73
CA ARG A 49 -11.09 -8.21 7.68
C ARG A 49 -11.53 -9.37 8.60
N PRO A 50 -11.20 -9.30 9.90
CA PRO A 50 -11.37 -10.41 10.84
C PRO A 50 -12.84 -10.76 11.12
N GLU A 51 -13.80 -9.91 10.72
CA GLU A 51 -15.23 -10.20 10.85
C GLU A 51 -15.70 -11.32 9.90
N ILE A 52 -14.88 -11.71 8.91
CA ILE A 52 -15.15 -12.88 8.05
C ILE A 52 -15.15 -14.20 8.83
N ASP A 53 -14.39 -14.30 9.93
CA ASP A 53 -14.26 -15.50 10.76
C ASP A 53 -15.30 -15.57 11.90
N LEU A 54 -16.17 -14.56 12.01
CA LEU A 54 -17.27 -14.48 12.98
C LEU A 54 -18.63 -14.80 12.34
N ASP A 55 -19.64 -14.96 13.18
CA ASP A 55 -21.03 -15.14 12.74
C ASP A 55 -21.47 -13.93 11.88
N PRO A 56 -22.11 -14.12 10.72
CA PRO A 56 -22.49 -13.03 9.81
C PRO A 56 -23.42 -11.95 10.39
N ASN A 57 -24.00 -12.16 11.57
CA ASN A 57 -24.86 -11.18 12.25
C ASN A 57 -24.09 -10.28 13.24
N VAL A 58 -22.76 -10.46 13.41
CA VAL A 58 -21.91 -9.59 14.24
C VAL A 58 -21.58 -8.31 13.47
N ASP A 59 -21.70 -7.15 14.14
CA ASP A 59 -21.32 -5.86 13.54
C ASP A 59 -19.79 -5.77 13.36
N ALA A 60 -19.33 -5.23 12.24
CA ALA A 60 -17.92 -5.11 11.89
C ALA A 60 -17.09 -4.25 12.87
N HIS A 61 -17.73 -3.48 13.77
CA HIS A 61 -17.07 -2.63 14.78
C HIS A 61 -17.28 -3.15 16.22
N ASP A 62 -17.86 -4.36 16.39
CA ASP A 62 -17.97 -5.01 17.69
C ASP A 62 -16.59 -5.32 18.29
N ALA A 63 -16.48 -5.35 19.62
CA ALA A 63 -15.21 -5.63 20.30
C ALA A 63 -14.57 -6.97 19.88
N SER A 64 -15.39 -8.00 19.66
CA SER A 64 -14.93 -9.34 19.24
C SER A 64 -14.21 -9.36 17.89
N VAL A 65 -14.49 -8.39 17.00
CA VAL A 65 -13.84 -8.28 15.69
C VAL A 65 -12.34 -7.96 15.85
N TYR A 66 -11.99 -7.06 16.77
CA TYR A 66 -10.59 -6.66 17.01
C TYR A 66 -9.83 -7.72 17.82
N ASP A 67 -10.49 -8.40 18.77
CA ASP A 67 -9.90 -9.54 19.47
C ASP A 67 -9.66 -10.74 18.53
N THR A 68 -10.54 -10.94 17.54
CA THR A 68 -10.34 -11.89 16.44
C THR A 68 -9.16 -11.48 15.57
N ALA A 69 -9.00 -10.18 15.27
CA ALA A 69 -7.82 -9.65 14.56
C ALA A 69 -6.50 -9.98 15.28
N ARG A 70 -6.45 -9.75 16.60
CA ARG A 70 -5.29 -10.06 17.46
C ARG A 70 -4.98 -11.56 17.45
N THR A 71 -6.03 -12.38 17.59
CA THR A 71 -5.94 -13.85 17.58
C THR A 71 -5.44 -14.38 16.24
N ASN A 72 -5.96 -13.86 15.12
CA ASN A 72 -5.53 -14.26 13.78
C ASN A 72 -4.11 -13.79 13.44
N LEU A 73 -3.66 -12.62 13.91
CA LEU A 73 -2.26 -12.21 13.73
C LEU A 73 -1.30 -13.08 14.55
N ALA A 74 -1.68 -13.47 15.78
CA ALA A 74 -0.90 -14.41 16.58
C ALA A 74 -0.80 -15.78 15.88
N ARG A 75 -1.95 -16.35 15.47
CA ARG A 75 -2.02 -17.58 14.68
C ARG A 75 -1.15 -17.51 13.42
N LEU A 76 -1.23 -16.41 12.66
CA LEU A 76 -0.45 -16.24 11.43
C LEU A 76 1.06 -16.21 11.69
N ARG A 77 1.51 -15.61 12.79
CA ARG A 77 2.93 -15.62 13.22
C ARG A 77 3.44 -17.02 13.59
N GLU A 78 2.54 -17.93 13.96
CA GLU A 78 2.87 -19.33 14.30
C GLU A 78 2.76 -20.27 13.08
N THR A 79 1.77 -20.05 12.20
CA THR A 79 1.45 -20.98 11.10
C THR A 79 2.02 -20.61 9.73
N ALA A 80 2.37 -19.34 9.49
CA ALA A 80 3.09 -18.94 8.28
C ALA A 80 4.59 -18.80 8.55
N PRO A 81 5.47 -19.14 7.59
CA PRO A 81 6.90 -18.86 7.71
C PRO A 81 7.13 -17.36 7.52
N LEU A 82 7.02 -16.61 8.62
CA LEU A 82 7.32 -15.18 8.70
C LEU A 82 8.72 -14.97 9.27
N VAL A 83 9.40 -13.94 8.77
CA VAL A 83 10.71 -13.49 9.25
C VAL A 83 10.64 -12.02 9.67
N VAL A 84 11.36 -11.68 10.74
CA VAL A 84 11.61 -10.30 11.16
C VAL A 84 12.97 -9.88 10.65
N GLU A 85 13.06 -8.75 9.98
CA GLU A 85 14.33 -8.26 9.44
C GLU A 85 15.35 -7.95 10.55
N THR A 86 16.59 -8.43 10.37
CA THR A 86 17.63 -8.32 11.40
C THR A 86 18.13 -6.89 11.59
N GLN A 87 18.09 -6.08 10.52
CA GLN A 87 18.46 -4.67 10.52
C GLN A 87 17.27 -3.81 10.05
N PRO A 88 17.12 -2.56 10.53
CA PRO A 88 16.11 -1.66 9.99
C PRO A 88 16.40 -1.32 8.53
N ALA A 89 15.39 -1.41 7.67
CA ALA A 89 15.49 -1.06 6.24
C ALA A 89 14.40 -0.07 5.81
N LEU A 90 14.58 0.52 4.63
CA LEU A 90 13.52 1.17 3.84
C LEU A 90 13.06 0.15 2.79
N TYR A 91 11.76 -0.05 2.65
CA TYR A 91 11.23 -1.10 1.77
C TYR A 91 10.70 -0.50 0.48
N VAL A 92 11.38 -0.78 -0.63
CA VAL A 92 10.91 -0.40 -1.97
C VAL A 92 9.94 -1.49 -2.45
N TYR A 93 8.75 -1.08 -2.86
CA TYR A 93 7.73 -1.97 -3.40
C TYR A 93 7.14 -1.35 -4.69
N ARG A 94 6.31 -2.13 -5.38
CA ARG A 94 5.81 -1.87 -6.72
C ARG A 94 4.37 -2.36 -6.81
N LEU A 95 3.42 -1.47 -7.08
CA LEU A 95 2.02 -1.87 -7.39
C LEU A 95 1.95 -2.52 -8.78
N LYS A 96 0.85 -3.24 -9.09
CA LYS A 96 0.49 -3.59 -10.47
C LYS A 96 -1.00 -3.73 -10.81
N ASP A 97 -1.45 -2.92 -11.78
CA ASP A 97 -2.67 -3.06 -12.59
C ASP A 97 -2.29 -2.75 -14.07
N GLY A 98 -2.55 -3.58 -15.08
CA GLY A 98 -2.05 -3.31 -16.46
C GLY A 98 -0.54 -3.63 -16.71
N ASP A 99 0.37 -2.67 -17.03
CA ASP A 99 1.86 -2.87 -16.85
C ASP A 99 2.77 -1.70 -16.29
N HIS A 100 2.44 -0.38 -16.35
CA HIS A 100 2.84 0.57 -15.23
C HIS A 100 2.25 0.43 -13.65
N THR A 101 3.60 0.57 -13.27
CA THR A 101 4.65 0.09 -12.31
C THR A 101 5.09 1.17 -11.30
N GLN A 102 4.17 2.00 -10.78
CA GLN A 102 4.40 2.93 -9.68
C GLN A 102 5.22 2.24 -8.58
N VAL A 103 6.38 2.81 -8.31
CA VAL A 103 7.30 2.40 -7.25
C VAL A 103 7.10 3.35 -6.09
N GLY A 104 6.96 2.79 -4.89
CA GLY A 104 6.89 3.56 -3.66
C GLY A 104 7.81 3.00 -2.58
N VAL A 105 7.85 3.67 -1.44
CA VAL A 105 8.68 3.29 -0.29
C VAL A 105 7.81 3.19 0.96
N ALA A 106 7.83 2.03 1.62
CA ALA A 106 7.30 1.86 2.97
C ALA A 106 8.42 2.13 4.00
N ALA A 107 8.13 3.05 4.91
CA ALA A 107 9.04 3.54 5.96
C ALA A 107 8.23 4.20 7.08
N CYS A 108 8.84 4.45 8.24
CA CYS A 108 8.21 5.23 9.30
C CYS A 108 8.38 6.73 9.07
N PHE A 109 7.32 7.50 9.35
CA PHE A 109 7.27 8.96 9.29
C PHE A 109 6.82 9.51 10.66
N SER A 110 7.03 10.81 10.93
CA SER A 110 6.57 11.43 12.19
C SER A 110 5.10 11.84 12.12
N LEU A 111 4.35 11.65 13.21
CA LEU A 111 2.99 12.19 13.36
C LEU A 111 3.03 13.72 13.56
N ASP A 112 4.01 14.24 14.32
CA ASP A 112 4.17 15.70 14.52
C ASP A 112 4.32 16.45 13.19
N GLU A 113 4.99 15.83 12.21
CA GLU A 113 5.19 16.39 10.87
C GLU A 113 3.94 16.28 9.97
N TYR A 114 3.01 15.37 10.29
CA TYR A 114 1.71 15.23 9.63
C TYR A 114 0.70 16.25 10.16
N ASP A 115 0.73 16.51 11.47
CA ASP A 115 -0.14 17.52 12.10
C ASP A 115 0.34 18.94 11.81
N ASN A 116 1.65 19.19 11.75
CA ASN A 116 2.19 20.50 11.37
C ASN A 116 2.24 20.75 9.84
N GLY A 117 1.81 19.78 9.03
CA GLY A 117 1.73 19.93 7.56
C GLY A 117 3.07 19.93 6.81
N THR A 118 4.18 19.53 7.45
CA THR A 118 5.46 19.22 6.77
C THR A 118 5.32 17.97 5.88
N ILE A 119 4.49 17.02 6.29
CA ILE A 119 3.95 15.95 5.47
C ILE A 119 2.65 16.46 4.84
N LYS A 120 2.48 16.27 3.53
CA LYS A 120 1.22 16.56 2.83
C LYS A 120 0.27 15.36 2.94
N LYS A 121 -1.01 15.65 2.90
CA LYS A 121 -2.12 14.69 2.98
C LYS A 121 -2.71 14.58 1.57
N HIS A 122 -2.70 13.41 0.95
CA HIS A 122 -3.26 13.22 -0.41
C HIS A 122 -4.79 13.34 -0.41
N GLU A 123 -5.42 12.87 0.66
CA GLU A 123 -6.87 12.74 0.78
C GLU A 123 -7.37 13.31 2.12
N ARG A 124 -8.69 13.38 2.30
CA ARG A 124 -9.34 13.80 3.55
C ARG A 124 -10.25 12.69 4.04
N THR A 125 -9.60 11.62 4.48
CA THR A 125 -10.24 10.41 5.00
C THR A 125 -11.23 10.77 6.11
N ARG A 126 -12.32 9.99 6.20
CA ARG A 126 -13.38 10.24 7.18
C ARG A 126 -12.93 9.82 8.59
N PRO A 127 -13.23 10.61 9.65
CA PRO A 127 -12.86 10.25 11.02
C PRO A 127 -13.33 8.85 11.47
N ASP A 128 -14.51 8.40 11.02
CA ASP A 128 -15.02 7.06 11.36
C ASP A 128 -14.19 5.91 10.74
N LYS A 129 -13.60 6.11 9.54
CA LYS A 129 -12.60 5.18 8.98
C LYS A 129 -11.27 5.29 9.74
N GLU A 130 -10.84 6.49 10.10
CA GLU A 130 -9.56 6.73 10.80
C GLU A 130 -9.56 6.14 12.22
N ASP A 131 -10.65 6.32 12.98
CA ASP A 131 -10.83 5.80 14.33
C ASP A 131 -10.87 4.26 14.35
N ASP A 132 -11.64 3.63 13.45
CA ASP A 132 -11.68 2.17 13.32
C ASP A 132 -10.30 1.59 12.99
N ARG A 133 -9.65 2.13 11.95
CA ARG A 133 -8.35 1.62 11.51
C ARG A 133 -7.26 1.82 12.58
N THR A 134 -7.36 2.90 13.35
CA THR A 134 -6.50 3.15 14.52
C THR A 134 -6.77 2.14 15.63
N ARG A 135 -8.04 1.90 15.99
CA ARG A 135 -8.45 0.88 16.97
C ARG A 135 -7.98 -0.52 16.59
N HIS A 136 -8.03 -0.85 15.30
CA HIS A 136 -7.48 -2.10 14.74
C HIS A 136 -5.96 -2.19 14.95
N MET A 137 -5.19 -1.23 14.42
CA MET A 137 -3.72 -1.24 14.49
C MET A 137 -3.18 -1.20 15.93
N VAL A 138 -3.86 -0.50 16.83
CA VAL A 138 -3.56 -0.49 18.28
C VAL A 138 -3.87 -1.84 18.92
N THR A 139 -5.00 -2.48 18.59
CA THR A 139 -5.36 -3.80 19.14
C THR A 139 -4.42 -4.91 18.66
N ILE A 140 -3.95 -4.88 17.41
CA ILE A 140 -3.02 -5.91 16.90
C ILE A 140 -1.54 -5.57 17.13
N GLU A 141 -1.24 -4.40 17.71
CA GLU A 141 0.11 -3.88 17.97
C GLU A 141 1.00 -3.89 16.70
N ALA A 142 0.40 -3.59 15.54
CA ALA A 142 1.05 -3.66 14.24
C ALA A 142 0.43 -2.70 13.20
N GLN A 143 1.30 -1.98 12.47
CA GLN A 143 0.90 -1.18 11.31
C GLN A 143 0.61 -2.10 10.12
N THR A 144 -0.58 -1.96 9.51
CA THR A 144 -1.08 -2.87 8.46
C THR A 144 -1.70 -2.12 7.26
N GLY A 145 -1.17 -0.93 6.94
CA GLY A 145 -1.54 -0.10 5.80
C GLY A 145 -0.38 0.76 5.31
N VAL A 146 -0.47 1.35 4.11
CA VAL A 146 0.60 2.14 3.48
C VAL A 146 0.02 3.30 2.67
N VAL A 147 0.71 4.44 2.58
CA VAL A 147 0.16 5.77 2.25
C VAL A 147 1.14 6.55 1.34
N PHE A 148 0.70 7.21 0.25
CA PHE A 148 1.60 7.67 -0.83
C PHE A 148 1.35 9.08 -1.39
N ASP A 149 2.38 9.96 -1.34
CA ASP A 149 2.35 11.26 -2.06
C ASP A 149 3.73 11.96 -2.24
N ARG A 150 4.87 11.24 -2.26
CA ARG A 150 6.18 11.86 -1.94
C ARG A 150 7.25 11.92 -3.05
N VAL A 151 7.11 11.21 -4.16
CA VAL A 151 8.29 10.82 -4.98
C VAL A 151 9.02 12.02 -5.61
N SER A 152 8.31 12.96 -6.24
CA SER A 152 8.92 14.14 -6.89
C SER A 152 9.67 15.04 -5.88
N GLN A 153 9.04 15.36 -4.76
CA GLN A 153 9.65 16.11 -3.65
C GLN A 153 10.94 15.43 -3.14
N ARG A 154 10.98 14.08 -3.12
CA ARG A 154 12.11 13.30 -2.60
C ARG A 154 13.34 13.27 -3.49
N LEU A 155 13.20 13.49 -4.80
CA LEU A 155 14.36 13.66 -5.68
C LEU A 155 15.06 14.98 -5.36
N ALA A 156 14.29 16.08 -5.35
CA ALA A 156 14.81 17.41 -5.00
C ALA A 156 15.37 17.48 -3.57
N ASP A 157 14.70 16.89 -2.58
CA ASP A 157 15.22 16.74 -1.19
C ASP A 157 16.58 16.02 -1.14
N ALA A 158 16.83 15.08 -2.06
CA ALA A 158 18.06 14.29 -2.13
C ALA A 158 19.18 14.95 -2.95
N GLY A 159 18.96 16.15 -3.48
CA GLY A 159 19.89 16.83 -4.39
C GLY A 159 19.91 16.25 -5.81
N ALA A 160 18.94 15.40 -6.15
CA ALA A 160 18.74 14.85 -7.48
C ALA A 160 17.65 15.63 -8.24
N THR A 161 17.70 15.63 -9.57
CA THR A 161 16.66 16.21 -10.42
C THR A 161 15.76 15.12 -11.01
N MET A 162 14.84 15.52 -11.90
CA MET A 162 14.12 14.55 -12.74
C MET A 162 15.03 13.89 -13.80
N ASP A 163 16.19 14.46 -14.07
CA ASP A 163 17.17 13.96 -15.07
C ASP A 163 17.96 12.75 -14.54
N ASP A 164 18.15 12.66 -13.21
CA ASP A 164 18.76 11.50 -12.53
C ASP A 164 17.85 10.24 -12.55
N VAL A 165 16.58 10.38 -12.94
CA VAL A 165 15.60 9.29 -12.94
C VAL A 165 15.80 8.37 -14.14
N VAL A 166 16.78 7.45 -14.08
CA VAL A 166 17.17 6.58 -15.22
C VAL A 166 16.07 5.64 -15.77
N LYS A 167 14.98 5.40 -15.03
CA LYS A 167 13.84 4.59 -15.46
C LYS A 167 12.51 5.13 -14.96
N ILE A 168 11.54 5.24 -15.88
CA ILE A 168 10.16 5.62 -15.60
C ILE A 168 9.23 4.63 -16.28
N ASN A 169 8.12 4.33 -15.63
CA ASN A 169 7.01 3.63 -16.25
C ASN A 169 5.77 4.59 -16.12
N THR A 170 4.68 4.47 -16.89
CA THR A 170 3.47 5.34 -16.72
C THR A 170 2.13 4.60 -16.97
N TYR A 171 1.20 4.65 -16.01
CA TYR A 171 -0.03 3.84 -15.89
C TYR A 171 -1.17 4.82 -16.19
N ILE A 172 -2.06 4.49 -17.13
CA ILE A 172 -3.21 5.34 -17.50
C ILE A 172 -4.46 4.47 -17.46
N VAL A 173 -5.48 4.95 -16.73
CA VAL A 173 -6.78 4.27 -16.55
C VAL A 173 -7.60 4.37 -17.84
N ASP A 174 -8.26 3.29 -18.23
CA ASP A 174 -9.09 3.17 -19.44
C ASP A 174 -8.33 3.52 -20.75
N PHE A 175 -7.00 3.43 -20.73
CA PHE A 175 -6.08 3.93 -21.76
C PHE A 175 -6.47 3.57 -23.21
N GLN A 176 -6.80 4.59 -24.01
CA GLN A 176 -7.06 4.47 -25.44
C GLN A 176 -5.85 4.98 -26.24
N PRO A 177 -5.12 4.12 -26.97
CA PRO A 177 -3.85 4.51 -27.60
C PRO A 177 -3.94 5.70 -28.57
N ASP A 178 -5.04 5.85 -29.31
CA ASP A 178 -5.21 6.93 -30.29
C ASP A 178 -5.46 8.30 -29.64
N ASP A 179 -6.12 8.33 -28.48
CA ASP A 179 -6.44 9.54 -27.74
C ASP A 179 -5.34 9.91 -26.73
N ASP A 180 -4.81 8.94 -25.96
CA ASP A 180 -3.93 9.18 -24.80
C ASP A 180 -2.43 9.24 -25.13
N MET A 181 -1.96 8.56 -26.18
CA MET A 181 -0.52 8.55 -26.50
C MET A 181 0.04 9.94 -26.80
N ARG A 182 -0.79 10.84 -27.35
CA ARG A 182 -0.37 12.21 -27.68
C ARG A 182 -0.28 13.09 -26.43
N PRO A 183 -1.31 13.22 -25.56
CA PRO A 183 -1.20 13.82 -24.24
C PRO A 183 -0.05 13.26 -23.40
N PHE A 184 0.10 11.93 -23.33
CA PHE A 184 1.21 11.30 -22.60
C PHE A 184 2.58 11.73 -23.16
N SER A 185 2.77 11.65 -24.48
CA SER A 185 4.06 11.98 -25.10
C SER A 185 4.40 13.45 -24.90
N GLN A 186 3.41 14.35 -24.94
CA GLN A 186 3.57 15.77 -24.64
C GLN A 186 3.93 16.00 -23.16
N GLY A 187 3.20 15.38 -22.23
CA GLY A 187 3.48 15.45 -20.79
C GLY A 187 4.86 14.91 -20.40
N ARG A 188 5.31 13.82 -21.05
CA ARG A 188 6.67 13.29 -20.85
C ARG A 188 7.74 14.21 -21.45
N ALA A 189 7.51 14.75 -22.65
CA ALA A 189 8.44 15.69 -23.28
C ALA A 189 8.60 16.99 -22.47
N SER A 190 7.54 17.50 -21.84
CA SER A 190 7.61 18.70 -20.99
C SER A 190 8.38 18.51 -19.67
N VAL A 191 8.63 17.26 -19.25
CA VAL A 191 9.33 16.97 -17.98
C VAL A 191 10.78 16.49 -18.22
N PHE A 192 11.07 15.77 -19.31
CA PHE A 192 12.39 15.16 -19.56
C PHE A 192 13.10 15.64 -20.85
N GLY A 193 12.51 16.58 -21.59
CA GLY A 193 13.14 17.21 -22.75
C GLY A 193 13.60 16.22 -23.82
N GLU A 194 14.82 16.43 -24.34
CA GLU A 194 15.39 15.67 -25.46
C GLU A 194 16.03 14.33 -25.06
N GLN A 195 16.30 14.09 -23.77
CA GLN A 195 16.95 12.86 -23.29
C GLN A 195 16.07 12.13 -22.24
N PRO A 196 14.87 11.67 -22.62
CA PRO A 196 13.97 10.99 -21.69
C PRO A 196 14.55 9.64 -21.23
N PRO A 197 14.35 9.27 -19.96
CA PRO A 197 14.84 8.02 -19.41
C PRO A 197 14.13 6.78 -19.96
N SER A 198 14.67 5.60 -19.63
CA SER A 198 14.13 4.32 -20.11
C SER A 198 12.66 4.12 -19.72
N SER A 199 11.75 4.29 -20.69
CA SER A 199 10.33 4.52 -20.43
C SER A 199 9.46 3.32 -20.75
N THR A 200 8.43 3.06 -19.94
CA THR A 200 7.44 1.99 -20.13
C THR A 200 6.05 2.50 -19.76
N LEU A 201 5.38 3.21 -20.68
CA LEU A 201 3.94 3.44 -20.56
C LEU A 201 3.20 2.15 -20.90
N VAL A 202 2.17 1.82 -20.11
CA VAL A 202 1.26 0.71 -20.39
C VAL A 202 -0.08 0.93 -19.68
N GLY A 203 -1.18 0.78 -20.42
CA GLY A 203 -2.56 1.06 -19.99
C GLY A 203 -3.17 0.05 -19.01
N ILE A 204 -4.21 0.50 -18.28
CA ILE A 204 -4.75 -0.19 -17.09
C ILE A 204 -6.27 -0.01 -16.96
N ASP A 205 -6.90 -0.83 -16.12
CA ASP A 205 -8.34 -0.78 -15.87
C ASP A 205 -8.70 0.09 -14.66
N ARG A 206 -7.80 0.23 -13.66
CA ARG A 206 -7.95 1.21 -12.56
C ARG A 206 -6.67 1.47 -11.77
N LEU A 207 -6.37 2.75 -11.50
CA LEU A 207 -5.37 3.09 -10.48
C LEU A 207 -5.93 2.69 -9.10
N VAL A 208 -5.03 2.45 -8.14
CA VAL A 208 -5.45 2.37 -6.73
C VAL A 208 -5.85 3.79 -6.29
N SER A 209 -7.16 4.01 -6.21
CA SER A 209 -7.79 5.15 -5.56
C SER A 209 -8.16 4.82 -4.12
N ASP A 210 -8.18 5.84 -3.26
CA ASP A 210 -8.55 5.78 -1.83
C ASP A 210 -10.03 5.38 -1.56
#